data_AF-A0A397UQG6-F1
#
_entry.id   AF-A0A397UQG6-F1
#
_cell.length_a   1.000
_cell.length_b   1.000
_cell.length_c   1.000
_cell.angle_alpha   90.00
_cell.angle_beta   90.00
_cell.angle_gamma   90.00
#
_symmetry.space_group_name_H-M   'P 1'
#
loop_
_entity.id
_entity.type
_entity.pdbx_description
1 polymer ?
#
loop_
_entity_poly.entity_id
_entity_poly.type
_entity_poly.pdbx_seq_one_letter_code
_entity_poly.pdbx_strand_id
1 'polypeptide(L)'
;MDYEHHAHSYIVDFDDEDVRVLFTDTEWNELTKDRIGVPSVPRDIAEELAKYGSKTLKELRTKVMKSYLKDEEEYDVQKHYNQEWIQMTMRTLCNLFENIDTPL
;
A
#
# COMPACT_ATOMS: atom_id res chain seq x y z
N MET A 1 -20.85 -13.03 -27.58
CA MET A 1 -20.85 -11.71 -26.95
C MET A 1 -20.86 -11.98 -25.47
N ASP A 2 -19.66 -11.98 -24.89
CA ASP A 2 -19.46 -12.21 -23.47
C ASP A 2 -19.87 -10.92 -22.77
N TYR A 3 -21.04 -10.94 -22.13
CA TYR A 3 -21.56 -9.79 -21.40
C TYR A 3 -20.65 -9.50 -20.20
N GLU A 4 -20.18 -8.26 -20.12
CA GLU A 4 -19.54 -7.71 -18.93
C GLU A 4 -20.52 -7.81 -17.74
N HIS A 5 -20.08 -8.40 -16.63
CA HIS A 5 -20.92 -8.68 -15.46
C HIS A 5 -21.23 -7.39 -14.71
N HIS A 6 -22.52 -6.98 -14.65
CA HIS A 6 -23.03 -5.71 -14.07
C HIS A 6 -22.44 -5.19 -12.75
N ALA A 7 -21.78 -6.04 -11.96
CA ALA A 7 -20.93 -5.60 -10.85
C ALA A 7 -19.52 -5.23 -11.35
N HIS A 8 -19.37 -4.01 -11.85
CA HIS A 8 -18.08 -3.40 -12.18
C HIS A 8 -17.69 -2.40 -11.10
N SER A 9 -16.46 -2.51 -10.60
CA SER A 9 -15.88 -1.49 -9.71
C SER A 9 -15.02 -0.55 -10.54
N TYR A 10 -15.26 0.76 -10.40
CA TYR A 10 -14.40 1.79 -10.94
C TYR A 10 -13.56 2.38 -9.81
N ILE A 11 -12.27 2.58 -10.08
CA ILE A 11 -11.39 3.37 -9.21
C ILE A 11 -11.44 4.78 -9.77
N VAL A 12 -11.91 5.73 -8.97
CA VAL A 12 -12.02 7.14 -9.32
C VAL A 12 -10.91 7.88 -8.59
N ASP A 13 -10.06 8.60 -9.34
CA ASP A 13 -9.12 9.54 -8.75
C ASP A 13 -9.88 10.82 -8.39
N PHE A 14 -10.05 11.06 -7.10
CA PHE A 14 -10.77 12.24 -6.60
C PHE A 14 -9.89 13.50 -6.54
N ASP A 15 -8.58 13.37 -6.75
CA ASP A 15 -7.64 14.50 -6.81
C ASP A 15 -7.49 15.06 -8.24
N ASP A 16 -8.05 14.39 -9.25
CA ASP A 16 -8.05 14.82 -10.65
C ASP A 16 -9.23 15.78 -10.94
N GLU A 17 -8.91 17.02 -11.33
CA GLU A 17 -9.91 18.03 -11.68
C GLU A 17 -10.72 17.67 -12.93
N ASP A 18 -10.15 16.97 -13.91
CA ASP A 18 -10.86 16.57 -15.13
C ASP A 18 -11.93 15.52 -14.80
N VAL A 19 -11.65 14.64 -13.84
CA VAL A 19 -12.61 13.65 -13.33
C VAL A 19 -13.75 14.33 -12.59
N ARG A 20 -13.48 15.37 -11.81
CA ARG A 20 -14.50 16.12 -11.07
C ARG A 20 -15.57 16.73 -11.98
N VAL A 21 -15.19 17.22 -13.16
CA VAL A 21 -16.12 17.84 -14.13
C VAL A 21 -17.19 16.85 -14.64
N LEU A 22 -16.95 15.54 -14.52
CA LEU A 22 -17.90 14.50 -14.92
C LEU A 22 -19.09 14.35 -13.97
N PHE A 23 -19.04 14.96 -12.78
CA PHE A 23 -20.04 14.81 -11.73
C PHE A 23 -20.69 16.14 -11.38
N THR A 24 -21.95 16.11 -10.97
CA THR A 24 -22.57 17.25 -10.30
C THR A 24 -21.97 17.46 -8.90
N ASP A 25 -22.08 18.67 -8.35
CA ASP A 25 -21.61 18.94 -6.98
C ASP A 25 -22.24 18.01 -5.93
N THR A 26 -23.47 17.54 -6.15
CA THR A 26 -24.13 16.59 -5.24
C THR A 26 -23.51 15.20 -5.33
N GLU A 27 -23.33 14.68 -6.55
CA GLU A 27 -22.70 13.37 -6.78
C GLU A 27 -21.24 13.37 -6.31
N TRP A 28 -20.50 14.45 -6.59
CA TRP A 28 -19.12 14.60 -6.13
C TRP A 28 -19.02 14.61 -4.61
N ASN A 29 -19.91 15.36 -3.95
CA ASN A 29 -20.01 15.33 -2.49
C ASN A 29 -20.38 13.93 -1.98
N GLU A 30 -21.20 13.14 -2.68
CA GLU A 30 -21.50 11.77 -2.24
C GLU A 30 -20.32 10.80 -2.36
N LEU A 31 -19.48 10.99 -3.39
CA LEU A 31 -18.25 10.20 -3.60
C LEU A 31 -17.15 10.56 -2.60
N THR A 32 -17.01 11.85 -2.29
CA THR A 32 -15.94 12.37 -1.42
C THR A 32 -16.33 12.48 0.04
N LYS A 33 -17.63 12.43 0.35
CA LYS A 33 -18.12 12.38 1.74
C LYS A 33 -17.73 11.05 2.32
N ASP A 34 -16.76 11.10 3.21
CA ASP A 34 -16.20 9.97 3.94
C ASP A 34 -17.31 9.22 4.71
N ARG A 35 -17.92 8.21 4.08
CA ARG A 35 -19.07 7.48 4.66
C ARG A 35 -18.63 6.49 5.74
N ILE A 36 -17.37 6.07 5.70
CA ILE A 36 -16.76 5.11 6.62
C ILE A 36 -15.31 5.55 6.73
N GLY A 37 -15.02 6.46 7.67
CA GLY A 37 -13.68 7.01 7.87
C GLY A 37 -12.61 5.94 7.73
N VAL A 38 -11.63 6.17 6.87
CA VAL A 38 -10.52 5.23 6.67
C VAL A 38 -9.96 4.91 8.05
N PRO A 39 -9.94 3.63 8.48
CA PRO A 39 -9.45 3.29 9.79
C PRO A 39 -8.01 3.79 9.91
N SER A 40 -7.74 4.53 10.97
CA SER A 40 -6.40 5.05 11.22
C SER A 40 -5.41 3.88 11.25
N VAL A 41 -4.31 4.01 10.52
CA VAL A 41 -3.25 3.00 10.55
C VAL A 41 -2.68 2.95 11.97
N PRO A 42 -2.64 1.78 12.61
CA PRO A 42 -2.00 1.61 13.91
C PRO A 42 -0.58 2.18 13.91
N ARG A 43 -0.22 2.88 14.99
CA ARG A 43 1.04 3.62 15.08
C ARG A 43 2.27 2.72 14.89
N ASP A 44 2.23 1.52 15.44
CA ASP A 44 3.26 0.49 15.31
C ASP A 44 3.46 0.07 13.84
N ILE A 45 2.37 -0.13 13.10
CA ILE A 45 2.41 -0.45 11.66
C ILE A 45 3.01 0.72 10.88
N ALA A 46 2.58 1.95 11.18
CA ALA A 46 3.11 3.15 10.51
C ALA A 46 4.61 3.36 10.78
N GLU A 47 5.05 3.15 12.03
CA GLU A 47 6.45 3.26 12.42
C GLU A 47 7.31 2.17 11.75
N GLU A 48 6.79 0.94 11.63
CA GLU A 48 7.49 -0.14 10.93
C GLU A 48 7.60 0.13 9.42
N LEU A 49 6.51 0.53 8.77
CA LEU A 49 6.50 0.90 7.35
C LEU A 49 7.48 2.05 7.04
N ALA A 50 7.54 3.05 7.91
CA ALA A 50 8.43 4.20 7.75
C ALA A 50 9.92 3.81 7.66
N LYS A 51 10.33 2.69 8.27
CA LYS A 51 11.72 2.20 8.18
C LYS A 51 12.14 1.91 6.74
N TYR A 52 11.21 1.48 5.90
CA TYR A 52 11.47 1.11 4.50
C TYR A 52 11.42 2.30 3.54
N GLY A 53 11.00 3.49 3.98
CA GLY A 53 11.02 4.71 3.16
C GLY A 53 12.43 5.00 2.63
N SER A 54 12.59 4.99 1.31
CA SER A 54 13.91 5.02 0.65
C SER A 54 13.84 5.86 -0.62
N LYS A 55 14.94 6.57 -0.94
CA LYS A 55 14.99 7.41 -2.16
C LYS A 55 15.40 6.62 -3.39
N THR A 56 16.06 5.47 -3.19
CA THR A 56 16.54 4.62 -4.27
C THR A 56 16.20 3.15 -4.01
N LEU A 57 16.09 2.38 -5.10
CA LEU A 57 15.83 0.94 -5.02
C LEU A 57 16.96 0.18 -4.31
N LYS A 58 18.22 0.61 -4.47
CA LYS A 58 19.38 0.04 -3.78
C LYS A 58 19.30 0.19 -2.25
N GLU A 59 18.83 1.36 -1.78
CA GLU A 59 18.60 1.59 -0.35
C GLU A 59 17.48 0.68 0.17
N LEU A 60 16.36 0.61 -0.56
CA LEU A 60 15.26 -0.28 -0.23
C LEU A 60 15.74 -1.74 -0.15
N ARG A 61 16.50 -2.19 -1.16
CA ARG A 61 17.11 -3.54 -1.21
C ARG A 61 17.95 -3.82 0.02
N THR A 62 18.77 -2.86 0.44
CA THR A 62 19.61 -3.00 1.63
C THR A 62 18.76 -3.14 2.91
N LYS A 63 17.66 -2.40 3.01
CA LYS A 63 16.76 -2.43 4.17
C LYS A 63 15.95 -3.72 4.25
N VAL A 64 15.36 -4.18 3.15
CA VAL A 64 14.53 -5.40 3.11
C VAL A 64 15.35 -6.69 3.31
N MET A 65 16.67 -6.63 3.14
CA MET A 65 17.58 -7.75 3.38
C MET A 65 18.09 -7.83 4.83
N LYS A 66 17.91 -6.79 5.64
CA LYS A 66 18.22 -6.83 7.07
C LYS A 66 17.09 -7.50 7.83
N SER A 67 17.39 -8.23 8.91
CA SER A 67 16.35 -8.77 9.79
C SER A 67 15.47 -7.64 10.35
N TYR A 68 14.15 -7.87 10.44
CA TYR A 68 13.25 -7.00 11.19
C TYR A 68 13.28 -7.28 12.70
N LEU A 69 13.71 -8.49 13.08
CA LEU A 69 13.97 -8.88 14.48
C LEU A 69 15.28 -8.27 14.95
N LYS A 70 15.35 -7.94 16.25
CA LYS A 70 16.61 -7.52 16.87
C LYS A 70 17.58 -8.70 16.98
N ASP A 71 18.86 -8.37 17.15
CA ASP A 71 19.89 -9.39 17.32
C ASP A 71 19.54 -10.29 18.51
N GLU A 72 19.62 -11.60 18.30
CA GLU A 72 19.31 -12.66 19.28
C GLU A 72 17.84 -12.74 19.74
N GLU A 73 16.93 -11.98 19.11
CA GLU A 73 15.50 -12.05 19.41
C GLU A 73 14.83 -13.23 18.68
N GLU A 74 14.13 -14.09 19.43
CA GLU A 74 13.32 -15.15 18.86
C GLU A 74 11.98 -14.62 18.33
N TYR A 75 11.45 -15.29 17.31
CA TYR A 75 10.15 -14.94 16.74
C TYR A 75 9.01 -15.21 17.74
N ASP A 76 8.08 -14.25 17.84
CA ASP A 76 6.89 -14.30 18.67
C ASP A 76 5.73 -13.78 17.84
N VAL A 77 4.78 -14.65 17.51
CA VAL A 77 3.65 -14.33 16.62
C VAL A 77 2.80 -13.17 17.12
N GLN A 78 2.70 -12.95 18.44
CA GLN A 78 1.89 -11.87 18.99
C GLN A 78 2.56 -10.49 18.86
N LYS A 79 3.88 -10.47 18.64
CA LYS A 79 4.67 -9.23 18.54
C LYS A 79 5.13 -8.95 17.12
N HIS A 80 5.53 -10.00 16.41
CA HIS A 80 6.35 -9.91 15.21
C HIS A 80 5.58 -10.14 13.92
N TYR A 81 4.36 -10.66 14.00
CA TYR A 81 3.54 -10.99 12.82
C TYR A 81 3.38 -9.81 11.85
N ASN A 82 2.98 -8.63 12.34
CA ASN A 82 2.81 -7.45 11.48
C ASN A 82 4.15 -7.01 10.85
N GLN A 83 5.25 -7.08 11.59
CA GLN A 83 6.58 -6.68 11.10
C GLN A 83 7.08 -7.62 10.00
N GLU A 84 6.88 -8.92 10.18
CA GLU A 84 7.17 -9.94 9.18
C GLU A 84 6.41 -9.69 7.88
N TRP A 85 5.10 -9.47 8.00
CA TRP A 85 4.24 -9.16 6.85
C TRP A 85 4.70 -7.90 6.12
N ILE A 86 4.96 -6.82 6.85
CA ILE A 86 5.46 -5.57 6.27
C ILE A 86 6.78 -5.82 5.53
N GLN A 87 7.74 -6.52 6.13
CA GLN A 87 9.00 -6.81 5.46
C GLN A 87 8.80 -7.66 4.19
N MET A 88 7.97 -8.69 4.26
CA MET A 88 7.67 -9.55 3.10
C MET A 88 7.05 -8.75 1.96
N THR A 89 6.10 -7.86 2.27
CA THR A 89 5.48 -6.97 1.29
C THR A 89 6.50 -6.03 0.67
N MET A 90 7.31 -5.34 1.48
CA MET A 90 8.32 -4.41 0.96
C MET A 90 9.41 -5.12 0.15
N ARG A 91 9.78 -6.36 0.52
CA ARG A 91 10.73 -7.17 -0.25
C ARG A 91 10.15 -7.60 -1.59
N THR A 92 8.88 -8.00 -1.61
CA THR A 92 8.16 -8.35 -2.85
C THR A 92 8.09 -7.14 -3.77
N LEU A 93 7.70 -5.98 -3.24
CA LEU A 93 7.66 -4.73 -3.99
C LEU A 93 9.03 -4.36 -4.58
N CYS A 94 10.10 -4.48 -3.77
CA CYS A 94 11.46 -4.26 -4.25
C CYS A 94 11.81 -5.17 -5.43
N ASN A 95 11.47 -6.46 -5.36
CA ASN A 95 11.73 -7.40 -6.45
C ASN A 95 10.95 -7.06 -7.72
N LEU A 96 9.72 -6.56 -7.58
CA LEU A 96 8.90 -6.16 -8.71
C LEU A 96 9.48 -4.95 -9.45
N PHE A 97 10.00 -3.95 -8.72
CA PHE A 97 10.72 -2.83 -9.32
C PHE A 97 12.06 -3.24 -9.94
N GLU A 98 12.72 -4.27 -9.40
CA GLU A 98 13.96 -4.83 -9.96
C GLU A 98 13.70 -5.76 -11.16
N ASN A 99 12.46 -6.15 -11.43
CA ASN A 99 12.12 -7.05 -12.52
C ASN A 99 12.33 -6.36 -13.87
N ILE A 100 13.34 -6.81 -14.62
CA ILE A 100 13.75 -6.24 -15.91
C ILE A 100 12.74 -6.60 -17.01
N ASP A 101 12.07 -7.75 -16.89
CA ASP A 101 11.13 -8.26 -17.90
C ASP A 101 9.74 -7.63 -17.77
N THR A 102 9.37 -7.18 -16.56
CA THR A 102 8.08 -6.55 -16.28
C THR A 102 8.20 -5.58 -15.10
N PRO A 103 8.87 -4.43 -15.30
CA PRO A 103 8.99 -3.42 -14.25
C PRO A 103 7.63 -2.80 -13.95
N LEU A 104 7.33 -2.65 -12.66
CA LEU A 104 6.22 -1.84 -12.17
C LEU A 104 6.54 -0.33 -12.27
#